data_AF-A0A392NIU0-F1
#
_entry.id   AF-A0A392NIU0-F1
#
_cell.length_a   1.000
_cell.length_b   1.000
_cell.length_c   1.000
_cell.angle_alpha   90.00
_cell.angle_beta   90.00
_cell.angle_gamma   90.00
#
_symmetry.space_group_name_H-M   'P 1'
#
loop_
_entity.id
_entity.type
_entity.pdbx_description
1 polymer ?
#
loop_
_entity_poly.entity_id
_entity_poly.type
_entity_poly.pdbx_seq_one_letter_code
_entity_poly.pdbx_strand_id
1 'polypeptide(L)' 'GKISREEIARMCVAALESPYACDKTFEVKSVVPFSEPFTVDPENPPPEKDYDIYFKNLKEGITGKEALQQNPIPV' A
#
# COMPACT_ATOMS: atom_id res chain seq x y z
N GLY A 1 1.90 -4.79 6.25
CA GLY A 1 1.44 -4.60 7.64
C GLY A 1 0.12 -3.85 7.66
N LYS A 2 -0.29 -3.36 8.83
CA LYS A 2 -1.43 -2.44 8.94
C LYS A 2 -1.07 -1.10 8.31
N ILE A 3 -2.02 -0.45 7.65
CA ILE A 3 -1.82 0.87 7.02
C ILE A 3 -2.69 1.89 7.76
N SER A 4 -2.09 3.01 8.16
CA SER A 4 -2.81 4.10 8.83
C SER A 4 -3.35 5.12 7.82
N ARG A 5 -4.30 5.97 8.25
CA ARG A 5 -4.80 7.08 7.41
C ARG A 5 -3.72 8.09 7.07
N GLU A 6 -2.83 8.34 8.02
CA GLU A 6 -1.70 9.26 7.82
C GLU A 6 -0.73 8.71 6.77
N GLU A 7 -0.51 7.40 6.78
CA GLU A 7 0.35 6.74 5.81
C GLU A 7 -0.23 6.79 4.39
N ILE A 8 -1.55 6.66 4.24
CA ILE A 8 -2.23 6.91 2.95
C ILE A 8 -2.01 8.36 2.51
N ALA A 9 -2.17 9.33 3.42
CA ALA A 9 -1.99 10.74 3.08
C ALA A 9 -0.55 11.04 2.61
N ARG A 10 0.47 10.53 3.32
CA ARG A 10 1.88 10.68 2.93
C ARG A 10 2.17 10.06 1.56
N MET A 11 1.63 8.87 1.31
CA MET A 11 1.77 8.21 0.01
C MET A 11 1.10 9.02 -1.12
N CYS A 12 -0.08 9.60 -0.88
CA CYS A 12 -0.73 10.47 -1.86
C CYS A 12 0.11 11.71 -2.16
N VAL A 13 0.71 12.35 -1.14
CA VAL A 13 1.62 13.48 -1.33
C VAL A 13 2.85 13.07 -2.14
N ALA A 14 3.50 11.96 -1.78
CA ALA A 14 4.67 11.45 -2.51
C ALA A 14 4.35 11.11 -3.97
N ALA A 15 3.13 10.62 -4.26
CA ALA A 15 2.71 10.31 -5.63
C ALA A 15 2.59 11.57 -6.51
N LEU A 16 2.28 12.74 -5.92
CA LEU A 16 2.24 14.00 -6.66
C LEU A 16 3.64 14.47 -7.10
N GLU A 17 4.68 14.07 -6.38
CA GLU A 17 6.06 14.47 -6.64
C GLU A 17 6.82 13.46 -7.52
N SER A 18 6.31 12.23 -7.66
CA SER A 18 7.01 11.16 -8.37
C SER A 18 6.51 10.99 -9.81
N PRO A 19 7.39 11.10 -10.83
CA PRO A 19 7.00 10.82 -12.22
C PRO A 19 6.64 9.35 -12.43
N TYR A 20 7.11 8.44 -11.56
CA TYR A 20 6.80 7.01 -11.65
C TYR A 20 5.38 6.67 -11.22
N ALA A 21 4.67 7.59 -10.55
CA ALA A 21 3.27 7.44 -10.18
C ALA A 21 2.31 8.05 -11.22
N CYS A 22 2.82 8.81 -12.20
CA CYS A 22 2.00 9.46 -13.22
C CYS A 22 1.25 8.43 -14.05
N ASP A 23 -0.05 8.67 -14.29
CA ASP A 23 -0.95 7.81 -15.06
C ASP A 23 -1.00 6.34 -14.61
N LYS A 24 -0.55 6.04 -13.38
CA LYS A 24 -0.62 4.70 -12.80
C LYS A 24 -1.77 4.57 -11.84
N THR A 25 -2.45 3.44 -11.93
CA THR A 25 -3.40 2.97 -10.93
C THR A 25 -2.75 1.86 -10.11
N PHE A 26 -2.93 1.88 -8.80
CA PHE A 26 -2.41 0.85 -7.91
C PHE A 26 -3.36 0.61 -6.73
N GLU A 27 -3.34 -0.62 -6.20
CA GLU A 27 -4.15 -1.02 -5.06
C GLU A 27 -3.33 -0.99 -3.77
N VAL A 28 -3.94 -0.50 -2.70
CA VAL A 28 -3.31 -0.39 -1.39
C VAL A 28 -4.06 -1.30 -0.42
N LYS A 29 -3.39 -2.34 0.07
CA LYS A 29 -4.00 -3.36 0.93
C LYS A 29 -3.40 -3.36 2.32
N SER A 30 -4.26 -3.26 3.34
CA SER A 30 -3.89 -3.60 4.72
C SER A 30 -3.98 -5.11 4.89
N VAL A 31 -2.90 -5.75 5.30
CA VAL A 31 -2.88 -7.19 5.63
C VAL A 31 -3.33 -7.49 7.06
N VAL A 32 -3.53 -6.44 7.86
CA VAL A 32 -4.07 -6.52 9.22
C VAL A 32 -5.55 -6.11 9.20
N PRO A 33 -6.44 -6.84 9.88
CA PRO A 33 -7.86 -6.53 9.98
C PRO A 33 -8.14 -5.11 10.48
N PHE A 34 -9.29 -4.56 10.07
CA PHE A 34 -9.76 -3.27 10.56
C PHE A 34 -10.02 -3.26 12.08
N SER A 35 -10.40 -4.41 12.65
CA SER A 35 -10.76 -4.56 14.07
C SER A 35 -9.60 -4.33 15.03
N GLU A 36 -8.37 -4.59 14.61
CA GLU A 36 -7.19 -4.32 15.42
C GLU A 36 -6.83 -2.85 15.28
N PRO A 37 -6.64 -2.04 16.34
CA PRO A 37 -6.21 -0.65 16.24
C PRO A 37 -4.76 -0.54 15.69
N PHE A 38 -4.41 0.61 15.11
CA PHE A 38 -3.03 0.82 14.65
C PHE A 38 -2.24 1.35 15.84
N THR A 39 -1.31 0.54 16.33
CA THR A 39 -0.42 0.90 17.44
C THR A 39 1.02 0.86 16.94
N VAL A 40 1.75 1.94 17.14
CA VAL A 40 3.20 1.98 16.88
C VAL A 40 3.88 1.45 18.14
N ASP A 41 4.59 0.33 18.01
CA ASP A 41 5.46 -0.16 19.06
C ASP A 41 6.69 0.75 19.17
N PRO A 42 6.92 1.44 20.31
CA PRO A 42 8.08 2.31 20.49
C PRO A 42 9.42 1.55 20.43
N GLU A 43 9.43 0.27 20.81
CA GLU A 43 10.66 -0.54 20.83
C GLU A 43 11.02 -1.09 19.44
N ASN A 44 10.03 -1.18 18.55
CA ASN A 44 10.22 -1.63 17.17
C ASN A 44 9.32 -0.83 16.21
N PRO A 45 9.68 0.44 15.91
CA PRO A 45 8.88 1.26 15.03
C PRO A 45 8.83 0.66 13.62
N PRO A 46 7.73 0.85 12.88
CA PRO A 46 7.66 0.46 11.49
C PRO A 46 8.83 1.09 10.70
N PRO A 47 9.48 0.33 9.80
CA PRO A 47 10.52 0.90 8.96
C PRO A 47 9.95 2.03 8.11
N GLU A 48 10.76 3.07 7.90
CA GLU A 48 10.40 4.15 7.00
C GLU A 48 10.21 3.62 5.58
N LYS A 49 9.16 4.09 4.90
CA LYS A 49 8.80 3.67 3.55
C LYS A 49 9.27 4.71 2.55
N ASP A 50 10.18 4.32 1.66
CA ASP A 50 10.53 5.09 0.49
C ASP A 50 9.47 4.86 -0.61
N TYR A 51 8.53 5.80 -0.72
CA TYR A 51 7.45 5.74 -1.70
C TYR A 51 7.94 5.80 -3.14
N ASP A 52 9.07 6.46 -3.43
CA ASP A 52 9.59 6.56 -4.79
C ASP A 52 10.10 5.18 -5.30
N ILE A 53 10.75 4.41 -4.41
CA ILE A 53 11.09 3.00 -4.71
C ILE A 53 9.82 2.19 -4.95
N TYR A 54 8.75 2.39 -4.17
CA TYR A 54 7.48 1.71 -4.42
C TYR A 54 6.90 2.06 -5.79
N PHE A 55 6.88 3.34 -6.17
CA PHE A 55 6.34 3.80 -7.45
C PHE A 55 7.11 3.28 -8.66
N LYS A 56 8.44 3.16 -8.55
CA LYS A 56 9.30 2.53 -9.58
C LYS A 56 8.94 1.08 -9.85
N ASN A 57 8.48 0.37 -8.81
CA ASN A 57 8.12 -1.04 -8.90
C ASN A 57 6.62 -1.28 -9.14
N LEU A 58 5.82 -0.22 -9.37
CA LEU A 58 4.40 -0.37 -9.71
C LEU A 58 4.25 -1.00 -11.08
N LYS A 59 3.46 -2.09 -11.12
CA LYS A 59 3.01 -2.73 -12.36
C LYS A 59 2.04 -1.82 -13.10
N GLU A 60 2.15 -1.77 -14.41
CA GLU A 60 1.22 -1.04 -15.27
C GLU A 60 -0.12 -1.78 -15.42
N GLY A 61 -1.22 -1.03 -15.55
CA GLY A 61 -2.54 -1.60 -15.83
C GLY A 61 -3.28 -2.24 -14.64
N ILE A 62 -2.84 -2.01 -13.40
CA ILE A 62 -3.49 -2.56 -12.21
C ILE A 62 -4.79 -1.79 -11.91
N THR A 63 -5.94 -2.37 -12.21
CA THR A 63 -7.25 -1.80 -11.86
C THR A 63 -7.94 -2.65 -10.80
N GLY A 64 -7.61 -2.48 -9.51
CA GLY A 64 -8.40 -2.89 -8.33
C GLY A 64 -9.04 -4.30 -8.30
N LYS A 65 -8.53 -5.25 -9.10
CA LYS A 65 -9.14 -6.58 -9.33
C LYS A 65 -8.16 -7.73 -9.15
N GLU A 66 -6.86 -7.48 -8.97
CA GLU A 66 -5.88 -8.55 -8.78
C GLU A 66 -6.16 -9.34 -7.49
N ALA A 67 -6.63 -8.67 -6.43
CA ALA A 67 -7.01 -9.34 -5.19
C ALA A 67 -8.28 -10.22 -5.30
N LEU A 68 -9.14 -9.96 -6.30
CA LEU A 68 -10.34 -10.75 -6.56
C LEU A 68 -10.05 -12.05 -7.34
N GLN A 69 -8.86 -12.18 -7.93
CA GLN A 69 -8.43 -13.38 -8.66
C GLN A 69 -7.64 -14.38 -7.78
N GLN A 70 -7.86 -14.37 -6.46
CA GLN A 70 -7.42 -15.52 -5.66
C GLN A 70 -8.28 -16.73 -6.05
N ASN A 71 -7.67 -17.66 -6.78
CA ASN A 71 -8.27 -18.95 -7.14
C ASN A 71 -8.94 -19.59 -5.92
N PRO A 72 -10.10 -20.25 -6.08
CA PRO A 72 -10.78 -20.92 -4.97
C PRO A 72 -9.81 -21.87 -4.29
N ILE A 73 -9.69 -21.75 -2.97
CA ILE A 73 -8.94 -22.69 -2.14
C ILE A 73 -9.54 -24.08 -2.41
N PRO A 74 -8.77 -25.08 -2.83
CA PRO A 74 -9.29 -26.44 -2.97
C PRO A 74 -9.76 -26.90 -1.58
N VAL A 75 -11.03 -27.32 -1.51
CA VAL A 75 -11.64 -27.95 -0.34
C VAL A 75 -11.03 -29.31 -0.04
#